data_AF-A0A974DZC9-F1
#
_entry.id   AF-A0A974DZC9-F1
#
_cell.length_a   1.000
_cell.length_b   1.000
_cell.length_c   1.000
_cell.angle_alpha   90.00
_cell.angle_beta   90.00
_cell.angle_gamma   90.00
#
_symmetry.space_group_name_H-M   'P 1'
#
loop_
_entity.id
_entity.type
_entity.pdbx_description
1 polymer ?
#
loop_
_entity_poly.entity_id
_entity_poly.type
_entity_poly.pdbx_seq_one_letter_code
_entity_poly.pdbx_strand_id
1 'polypeptide(L)'
;MEQSEAGSAADSIITQFNTYEDFLDSQITALDLHYLEDEELARQLVELGYRGSGEVLKRDEFEARKAAAEASRLSQRTQQK
;
A
#
# COMPACT_ATOMS: atom_id res chain seq x y z
N MET A 1 6.80 20.60 14.71
CA MET A 1 7.06 19.36 13.95
C MET A 1 5.75 18.60 13.94
N GLU A 2 4.87 18.89 12.98
CA GLU A 2 3.61 18.17 12.80
C GLU A 2 3.77 17.24 11.60
N GLN A 3 4.63 16.25 11.76
CA GLN A 3 4.84 15.22 10.74
C GLN A 3 3.85 14.08 11.03
N SER A 4 2.60 14.38 10.67
CA SER A 4 1.64 13.44 10.09
C SER A 4 1.56 12.04 10.71
N GLU A 5 0.74 11.85 11.74
CA GLU A 5 0.32 10.51 12.23
C GLU A 5 -0.28 9.65 11.10
N ALA A 6 -0.86 10.26 10.07
CA ALA A 6 -1.33 9.58 8.86
C ALA A 6 -0.20 8.87 8.08
N GLY A 7 1.03 9.39 8.16
CA GLY A 7 2.21 8.79 7.53
C GLY A 7 2.58 7.46 8.17
N SER A 8 2.60 7.36 9.50
CA SER A 8 3.00 6.13 10.20
C SER A 8 1.91 5.03 10.14
N ALA A 9 0.63 5.42 10.12
CA ALA A 9 -0.48 4.49 9.93
C ALA A 9 -0.47 3.89 8.52
N ALA A 10 -0.28 4.72 7.48
CA ALA A 10 -0.13 4.23 6.11
C ALA A 10 1.10 3.34 5.93
N ASP A 11 2.22 3.69 6.58
CA ASP A 11 3.46 2.90 6.56
C ASP A 11 3.30 1.53 7.24
N SER A 12 2.54 1.50 8.34
CA SER A 12 2.18 0.25 9.04
C SER A 12 1.24 -0.64 8.21
N ILE A 13 0.42 -0.06 7.33
CA ILE A 13 -0.44 -0.80 6.41
C ILE A 13 0.38 -1.32 5.22
N ILE A 14 1.27 -0.50 4.64
CA ILE A 14 2.15 -0.88 3.53
C ILE A 14 3.06 -2.06 3.91
N THR A 15 3.58 -2.08 5.14
CA THR A 15 4.40 -3.19 5.63
C THR A 15 3.65 -4.50 5.88
N GLN A 16 2.31 -4.50 5.82
CA GLN A 16 1.52 -5.73 5.90
C GLN A 16 1.45 -6.45 4.55
N PHE A 17 1.70 -5.74 3.45
CA PHE A 17 1.61 -6.28 2.09
C PHE A 17 2.99 -6.68 1.54
N ASN A 18 3.05 -7.86 0.93
CA ASN A 18 4.31 -8.40 0.41
C ASN A 18 4.71 -7.78 -0.93
N THR A 19 3.73 -7.47 -1.77
CA THR A 19 3.95 -6.87 -3.08
C THR A 19 2.98 -5.71 -3.28
N TYR A 20 3.27 -4.88 -4.27
CA TYR A 20 2.35 -3.84 -4.67
C TYR A 20 1.02 -4.40 -5.17
N GLU A 21 1.03 -5.57 -5.83
CA GLU A 21 -0.18 -6.27 -6.27
C GLU A 21 -1.06 -6.68 -5.08
N ASP A 22 -0.46 -7.21 -4.01
CA ASP A 22 -1.16 -7.59 -2.77
C ASP A 22 -1.85 -6.36 -2.11
N PHE A 23 -1.22 -5.18 -2.21
CA PHE A 23 -1.83 -3.92 -1.80
C PHE A 23 -2.99 -3.49 -2.71
N LEU A 24 -2.87 -3.65 -4.03
CA LEU A 24 -3.97 -3.35 -4.96
C LEU A 24 -5.14 -4.32 -4.75
N ASP A 25 -4.88 -5.60 -4.60
CA ASP A 25 -5.88 -6.64 -4.38
C ASP A 25 -6.64 -6.42 -3.07
N SER A 26 -5.99 -5.89 -2.03
CA SER A 26 -6.65 -5.50 -0.78
C SER A 26 -7.74 -4.43 -0.93
N GLN A 27 -7.69 -3.66 -2.03
CA GLN A 27 -8.65 -2.62 -2.35
C GLN A 27 -9.72 -3.08 -3.36
N ILE A 28 -9.55 -4.25 -3.96
CA ILE A 28 -10.53 -4.87 -4.86
C ILE A 28 -11.63 -5.52 -4.03
N THR A 29 -12.88 -5.17 -4.32
CA THR A 29 -14.04 -5.75 -3.65
C THR A 29 -14.64 -6.89 -4.46
N ALA A 30 -15.44 -7.75 -3.82
CA ALA A 30 -16.18 -8.79 -4.53
C ALA A 30 -17.12 -8.24 -5.62
N LEU A 31 -17.58 -6.99 -5.47
CA LEU A 31 -18.41 -6.31 -6.46
C LEU A 31 -17.62 -5.96 -7.72
N ASP A 32 -16.33 -5.64 -7.57
CA ASP A 32 -15.42 -5.37 -8.69
C ASP A 32 -15.23 -6.62 -9.52
N LEU A 33 -14.93 -7.74 -8.87
CA LEU A 33 -14.82 -9.04 -9.53
C LEU A 33 -16.15 -9.49 -10.15
N HIS A 34 -17.30 -9.15 -9.55
CA HIS A 34 -18.60 -9.48 -10.11
C HIS A 34 -18.91 -8.73 -11.41
N TYR A 35 -18.48 -7.47 -11.54
CA TYR A 35 -18.76 -6.65 -12.73
C TYR A 35 -17.65 -6.68 -13.78
N LEU A 36 -16.40 -6.83 -13.34
CA LEU A 36 -15.24 -6.83 -14.22
C LEU A 36 -14.89 -8.25 -14.66
N GLU A 37 -15.16 -9.25 -13.81
CA GLU A 37 -14.80 -10.68 -14.01
C GLU A 37 -13.30 -10.91 -14.27
N ASP A 38 -12.49 -9.86 -14.15
CA ASP A 38 -11.07 -9.81 -14.43
C ASP A 38 -10.37 -9.03 -13.30
N GLU A 39 -9.52 -9.76 -12.56
CA GLU A 39 -8.77 -9.22 -11.43
C GLU A 39 -7.67 -8.25 -11.88
N GLU A 40 -7.07 -8.48 -13.05
CA GLU A 40 -6.02 -7.60 -13.59
C GLU A 40 -6.63 -6.26 -14.00
N LEU A 41 -7.81 -6.28 -14.63
CA LEU A 41 -8.58 -5.07 -14.94
C LEU A 41 -8.98 -4.30 -13.66
N ALA A 42 -9.40 -5.03 -12.62
CA ALA A 42 -9.73 -4.43 -11.33
C ALA A 42 -8.50 -3.77 -10.68
N ARG A 43 -7.32 -4.42 -10.72
CA ARG A 43 -6.05 -3.84 -10.25
C ARG A 43 -5.71 -2.56 -11.00
N GLN A 44 -5.86 -2.53 -12.32
CA GLN A 44 -5.59 -1.33 -13.12
C GLN A 44 -6.52 -0.16 -12.75
N LEU A 45 -7.81 -0.43 -12.49
CA LEU A 45 -8.75 0.62 -12.09
C LEU A 45 -8.45 1.20 -10.70
N VAL A 46 -8.00 0.35 -9.78
CA VAL A 46 -7.49 0.78 -8.46
C VAL A 46 -6.21 1.60 -8.64
N GLU A 47 -5.25 1.12 -9.42
CA GLU A 47 -3.99 1.83 -9.69
C GLU A 47 -4.20 3.22 -10.32
N LEU A 48 -5.19 3.35 -11.20
CA LEU A 48 -5.58 4.62 -11.81
C LEU A 48 -6.38 5.55 -10.88
N GLY A 49 -6.74 5.10 -9.68
CA GLY A 49 -7.53 5.86 -8.71
C GLY A 49 -9.02 5.95 -9.07
N TYR A 50 -9.50 5.19 -10.06
CA TYR A 50 -10.92 5.10 -10.39
C TYR A 50 -11.70 4.21 -9.43
N ARG A 51 -11.00 3.39 -8.63
CA ARG A 51 -11.59 2.47 -7.65
C ARG A 51 -10.82 2.50 -6.32
N GLY A 52 -11.52 2.34 -5.20
CA GLY A 52 -10.94 2.45 -3.86
C GLY A 52 -11.09 3.85 -3.22
N SER A 53 -10.19 4.21 -2.30
CA SER A 53 -10.22 5.47 -1.53
C SER A 53 -9.85 6.74 -2.34
N GLY A 54 -9.77 6.64 -3.67
CA GLY A 54 -9.53 7.78 -4.58
C GLY A 54 -8.06 8.19 -4.75
N GLU A 55 -7.25 8.08 -3.70
CA GLU A 55 -5.78 8.23 -3.77
C GLU A 55 -5.10 6.87 -3.57
N VAL A 56 -4.65 6.27 -4.67
CA VAL A 56 -3.78 5.09 -4.64
C VAL A 56 -2.33 5.52 -4.77
N LEU A 57 -1.49 4.99 -3.87
CA LEU A 57 -0.04 5.14 -3.92
C LEU A 57 0.49 4.54 -5.21
N LYS A 58 1.33 5.27 -5.93
CA LYS A 58 2.03 4.70 -7.09
C LYS A 58 2.98 3.59 -6.66
N ARG A 59 3.27 2.66 -7.57
CA ARG A 59 4.24 1.57 -7.34
C ARG A 59 5.56 2.08 -6.74
N ASP A 60 6.15 3.12 -7.32
CA ASP A 60 7.40 3.70 -6.81
C ASP A 60 7.27 4.24 -5.37
N GLU A 61 6.13 4.83 -5.03
CA GLU A 61 5.87 5.37 -3.69
C GLU A 61 5.64 4.24 -2.68
N PHE A 62 4.95 3.18 -3.08
CA PHE A 62 4.76 1.99 -2.25
C PHE A 62 6.10 1.35 -1.91
N GLU A 63 6.94 1.09 -2.91
CA GLU A 63 8.26 0.50 -2.72
C GLU A 63 9.18 1.40 -1.87
N ALA A 64 9.18 2.71 -2.13
CA ALA A 64 9.97 3.66 -1.35
C ALA A 64 9.55 3.71 0.12
N ARG A 65 8.23 3.72 0.40
CA ARG A 65 7.71 3.71 1.78
C ARG A 65 8.01 2.37 2.46
N LYS A 66 7.79 1.25 1.78
CA LYS A 66 8.13 -0.08 2.31
C LYS A 66 9.60 -0.18 2.69
N ALA A 67 10.51 0.23 1.81
CA ALA A 67 11.94 0.24 2.09
C ALA A 67 12.29 1.15 3.27
N ALA A 68 11.69 2.33 3.36
CA ALA A 68 11.88 3.25 4.49
C ALA A 68 11.38 2.64 5.82
N ALA A 69 10.21 1.99 5.80
CA ALA A 69 9.61 1.31 6.94
C ALA A 69 10.49 0.17 7.47
N GLU A 70 10.99 -0.68 6.55
CA GLU A 70 11.88 -1.80 6.88
C GLU A 70 13.24 -1.31 7.42
N ALA A 71 13.82 -0.28 6.80
CA ALA A 71 15.05 0.34 7.27
C ALA A 71 14.89 0.94 8.67
N SER A 72 13.77 1.62 8.93
CA SER A 72 13.44 2.18 10.25
C SER A 72 13.34 1.08 11.31
N ARG A 73 12.64 -0.03 11.01
CA ARG A 73 12.54 -1.19 11.91
C ARG A 73 13.90 -1.81 12.23
N LEU A 74 14.78 -1.96 11.23
CA LEU A 74 16.12 -2.53 11.42
C LEU A 74 17.01 -1.63 12.28
N SER A 75 16.92 -0.31 12.09
CA SER A 75 17.69 0.67 12.85
C SER A 75 17.26 0.71 14.32
N GLN A 76 15.95 0.69 14.60
CA GLN A 76 15.41 0.61 15.97
C GLN A 76 15.84 -0.66 16.71
N ARG A 77 15.96 -1.79 16.00
CA ARG A 77 16.41 -3.06 16.56
C ARG A 77 17.91 -3.09 16.83
N THR A 78 18.69 -2.31 16.09
CA THR A 78 20.16 -2.22 16.26
C THR A 78 20.55 -1.30 17.41
N GLN A 79 19.77 -0.24 17.70
CA GLN A 79 20.07 0.68 18.81
C GLN A 79 19.67 0.18 20.20
N GLN A 80 18.91 -0.92 20.30
CA GLN A 80 18.53 -1.53 21.58
C GLN A 80 19.51 -2.63 22.07
N LYS A 81 20.68 -2.77 21.45
CA LYS A 81 21.78 -3.64 21.90
C LYS A 81 22.94 -2.82 22.41
#